data_AF-H8I7D1-F1
#
_entry.id   AF-H8I7D1-F1
#
_cell.length_a   1.000
_cell.length_b   1.000
_cell.length_c   1.000
_cell.angle_alpha   90.00
_cell.angle_beta   90.00
_cell.angle_gamma   90.00
#
_symmetry.space_group_name_H-M   'P 1'
#
loop_
_entity.id
_entity.type
_entity.pdbx_description
1 polymer ?
#
loop_
_entity_poly.entity_id
_entity_poly.type
_entity_poly.pdbx_seq_one_letter_code
_entity_poly.pdbx_strand_id
1 'polypeptide(L)'
;MPFIDGLLKLMGLTTTMIIASIMLFFMLFFAYGLASGFTHDMQRAADAQARLHEAQDDYNYKLELVKEQTQRIDMYYAAKSSTSMSELEFRSWLGTIRALTEEFVARENNAIEAGRAYMSLLPPDSAEHERVLQNEATCREDVKKVIETYNGNVYIYNKQYGTKYGTISYFS
;
A
#
# COMPACT_ATOMS: atom_id res chain seq x y z
N MET A 1 21.54 -39.77 73.61
CA MET A 1 20.28 -39.25 73.05
C MET A 1 20.35 -39.21 71.50
N PRO A 2 20.36 -40.35 70.80
CA PRO A 2 20.49 -40.37 69.32
C PRO A 2 19.18 -40.06 68.55
N PHE A 3 18.03 -40.05 69.23
CA PHE A 3 16.71 -39.90 68.60
C PHE A 3 16.37 -38.44 68.21
N ILE A 4 16.74 -37.47 69.04
CA ILE A 4 16.46 -36.04 68.80
C ILE A 4 17.32 -35.49 67.64
N ASP A 5 18.58 -35.93 67.55
CA ASP A 5 19.48 -35.56 66.44
C ASP A 5 19.02 -36.14 65.09
N GLY A 6 18.40 -37.33 65.09
CA GLY A 6 17.81 -37.93 63.89
C GLY A 6 16.58 -37.17 63.38
N LEU A 7 15.70 -36.73 64.30
CA LEU A 7 14.52 -35.92 63.98
C LEU A 7 14.89 -34.53 63.45
N LEU A 8 15.88 -33.85 64.05
CA LEU A 8 16.37 -32.55 63.60
C LEU A 8 17.03 -32.63 62.21
N LYS A 9 17.79 -33.70 61.93
CA LYS A 9 18.37 -33.92 60.59
C LYS A 9 17.29 -34.21 59.54
N LEU A 10 16.26 -34.99 59.87
CA LEU A 10 15.15 -35.30 58.97
C LEU A 10 14.34 -34.03 58.64
N MET A 11 14.01 -33.22 59.64
CA MET A 11 13.33 -31.92 59.46
C MET A 11 14.17 -30.92 58.65
N GLY A 12 15.49 -30.89 58.87
CA GLY A 12 16.40 -30.07 58.07
C GLY A 12 16.43 -30.47 56.60
N LEU A 13 16.48 -31.79 56.32
CA LEU A 13 16.46 -32.36 54.96
C LEU A 13 15.13 -32.13 54.23
N THR A 14 14.00 -32.27 54.91
CA THR A 14 12.70 -31.98 54.31
C THR A 14 12.53 -30.49 54.00
N THR A 15 13.04 -29.62 54.88
CA THR A 15 12.94 -28.17 54.68
C THR A 15 13.83 -27.70 53.52
N THR A 16 15.05 -28.23 53.39
CA THR A 16 15.93 -27.90 52.25
C THR A 16 15.40 -28.46 50.94
N MET A 17 14.78 -29.65 50.93
CA MET A 17 14.12 -30.17 49.72
C MET A 17 12.94 -29.31 49.28
N ILE A 18 12.09 -28.85 50.21
CA ILE A 18 10.96 -27.96 49.88
C ILE A 18 11.47 -26.64 49.30
N ILE A 19 12.49 -26.03 49.92
CA ILE A 19 13.08 -24.77 49.41
C ILE A 19 13.71 -24.98 48.03
N ALA A 20 14.45 -26.07 47.81
CA ALA A 20 15.05 -26.39 46.52
C ALA A 20 13.98 -26.62 45.43
N SER A 21 12.89 -27.30 45.75
CA SER A 21 11.77 -27.51 44.83
C SER A 21 11.06 -26.20 44.47
N ILE A 22 10.86 -25.30 45.44
CA ILE A 22 10.27 -23.98 45.19
C ILE A 22 11.17 -23.14 44.29
N MET A 23 12.49 -23.11 44.55
CA MET A 23 13.44 -22.38 43.71
C MET A 23 13.48 -22.94 42.27
N LEU A 24 13.45 -24.27 42.11
CA LEU A 24 13.39 -24.91 40.80
C LEU A 24 12.10 -24.51 40.05
N PHE A 25 10.97 -24.49 40.74
CA PHE A 25 9.68 -24.11 40.15
C PHE A 25 9.66 -22.65 39.70
N PHE A 26 10.23 -21.73 40.50
CA PHE A 26 10.40 -20.33 40.10
C PHE A 26 11.35 -20.15 38.92
N MET A 27 12.47 -20.89 38.86
CA MET A 27 13.37 -20.86 37.70
C MET A 27 12.68 -21.36 36.43
N LEU A 28 11.87 -22.43 36.51
CA LEU A 28 11.11 -22.95 35.38
C LEU A 28 10.03 -21.96 34.90
N PHE A 29 9.32 -21.30 35.82
CA PHE A 29 8.36 -20.24 35.48
C PHE A 29 9.05 -19.03 34.82
N PHE A 30 10.21 -18.62 35.32
CA PHE A 30 10.98 -17.52 34.76
C PHE A 30 11.54 -17.85 33.37
N ALA A 31 12.10 -19.06 33.19
CA ALA A 31 12.59 -19.53 31.89
C ALA A 31 11.46 -19.68 30.86
N TYR A 32 10.29 -20.19 31.28
CA TYR A 32 9.12 -20.31 30.41
C TYR A 32 8.57 -18.93 30.01
N GLY A 33 8.47 -17.98 30.95
CA GLY A 33 8.03 -16.61 30.67
C GLY A 33 8.97 -15.86 29.72
N LEU A 34 10.29 -16.04 29.86
CA LEU A 34 11.28 -15.47 28.93
C LEU A 34 11.20 -16.10 27.53
N ALA A 35 11.04 -17.43 27.45
CA ALA A 35 10.93 -18.13 26.17
C ALA A 35 9.63 -17.80 25.43
N SER A 36 8.50 -17.68 26.14
CA SER A 36 7.20 -17.34 25.53
C SER A 36 7.11 -15.88 25.09
N GLY A 37 7.70 -14.94 25.86
CA GLY A 37 7.74 -13.52 25.45
C GLY A 37 8.60 -13.30 24.21
N PHE A 38 9.78 -13.92 24.18
CA PHE A 38 10.73 -13.76 23.08
C PHE A 38 10.23 -14.37 21.76
N THR A 39 9.55 -15.52 21.82
CA THR A 39 8.98 -16.16 20.63
C THR A 39 7.77 -15.41 20.06
N HIS A 40 6.91 -14.86 20.93
CA HIS A 40 5.74 -14.10 20.51
C HIS A 40 6.11 -12.76 19.88
N ASP A 41 7.12 -12.06 20.41
CA ASP A 41 7.60 -10.80 19.86
C ASP A 41 8.33 -10.99 18.52
N MET A 42 9.08 -12.09 18.36
CA MET A 42 9.68 -12.46 17.09
C MET A 42 8.64 -12.76 16.01
N GLN A 43 7.57 -13.48 16.35
CA GLN A 43 6.51 -13.80 15.40
C GLN A 43 5.76 -12.53 14.96
N ARG A 44 5.45 -11.61 15.89
CA ARG A 44 4.86 -10.31 15.56
C ARG A 44 5.75 -9.45 14.67
N ALA A 45 7.06 -9.46 14.89
CA ALA A 45 8.01 -8.73 14.05
C ALA A 45 8.06 -9.30 12.62
N ALA A 46 8.08 -10.64 12.49
CA ALA A 46 8.03 -11.31 11.20
C ALA A 46 6.72 -11.02 10.44
N ASP A 47 5.57 -11.08 11.12
CA ASP A 47 4.26 -10.76 10.53
C ASP A 47 4.14 -9.29 10.12
N ALA A 48 4.73 -8.37 10.88
CA ALA A 48 4.79 -6.96 10.52
C ALA A 48 5.65 -6.74 9.28
N GLN A 49 6.81 -7.40 9.20
CA GLN A 49 7.72 -7.29 8.07
C GLN A 49 7.14 -7.92 6.79
N ALA A 50 6.45 -9.05 6.90
CA ALA A 50 5.77 -9.68 5.77
C ALA A 50 4.69 -8.76 5.16
N ARG A 51 3.84 -8.15 6.01
CA ARG A 51 2.81 -7.20 5.57
C ARG A 51 3.41 -5.94 4.92
N LEU A 52 4.52 -5.46 5.45
CA LEU A 52 5.23 -4.32 4.86
C LEU A 52 5.72 -4.64 3.44
N HIS A 53 6.34 -5.80 3.24
CA HIS A 53 6.80 -6.24 1.93
C HIS A 53 5.65 -6.44 0.95
N GLU A 54 4.57 -7.11 1.36
CA GLU A 54 3.39 -7.33 0.52
C GLU A 54 2.78 -6.00 0.05
N ALA A 55 2.61 -5.04 0.98
CA ALA A 55 2.07 -3.72 0.65
C ALA A 55 3.01 -2.91 -0.27
N GLN A 56 4.33 -3.04 -0.08
CA GLN A 56 5.33 -2.41 -0.93
C GLN A 56 5.27 -2.98 -2.36
N ASP A 57 5.18 -4.30 -2.49
CA ASP A 57 5.12 -4.99 -3.78
C ASP A 57 3.85 -4.64 -4.56
N ASP A 58 2.69 -4.61 -3.88
CA ASP A 58 1.44 -4.16 -4.51
C ASP A 58 1.54 -2.71 -4.97
N TYR A 59 2.05 -1.80 -4.12
CA TYR A 59 2.24 -0.40 -4.48
C TYR A 59 3.15 -0.24 -5.70
N ASN A 60 4.31 -0.92 -5.72
CA ASN A 60 5.23 -0.88 -6.86
C ASN A 60 4.58 -1.43 -8.13
N TYR A 61 3.82 -2.53 -8.04
CA TYR A 61 3.08 -3.08 -9.16
C TYR A 61 2.07 -2.08 -9.72
N LYS A 62 1.30 -1.39 -8.87
CA LYS A 62 0.35 -0.36 -9.33
C LYS A 62 1.05 0.81 -10.02
N LEU A 63 2.20 1.25 -9.51
CA LEU A 63 2.99 2.31 -10.15
C LEU A 63 3.51 1.90 -11.54
N GLU A 64 3.91 0.65 -11.73
CA GLU A 64 4.30 0.16 -13.06
C GLU A 64 3.10 0.16 -14.04
N LEU A 65 1.90 -0.19 -13.58
CA LEU A 65 0.70 -0.09 -14.41
C LEU A 65 0.39 1.37 -14.77
N VAL A 66 0.60 2.32 -13.85
CA VAL A 66 0.47 3.75 -14.16
C VAL A 66 1.44 4.14 -15.28
N LYS A 67 2.73 3.81 -15.15
CA LYS A 67 3.75 4.13 -16.18
C LYS A 67 3.38 3.57 -17.56
N GLU A 68 2.94 2.32 -17.63
CA GLU A 68 2.47 1.70 -18.87
C GLU A 68 1.33 2.52 -19.49
N GLN A 69 0.36 2.94 -18.68
CA GLN A 69 -0.80 3.68 -19.17
C GLN A 69 -0.46 5.12 -19.57
N THR A 70 0.46 5.78 -18.87
CA THR A 70 1.01 7.08 -19.27
C THR A 70 1.63 6.98 -20.66
N GLN A 71 2.46 5.96 -20.90
CA GLN A 71 3.06 5.75 -22.22
C GLN A 71 2.01 5.49 -23.30
N ARG A 72 1.00 4.65 -23.00
CA ARG A 72 -0.08 4.37 -23.95
C ARG A 72 -0.84 5.65 -24.32
N ILE A 73 -1.27 6.45 -23.35
CA ILE A 73 -2.05 7.65 -23.64
C ILE A 73 -1.22 8.72 -24.36
N ASP A 74 0.05 8.90 -23.99
CA ASP A 74 0.99 9.80 -24.65
C ASP A 74 1.20 9.41 -26.11
N MET A 75 1.37 8.11 -26.39
CA MET A 75 1.49 7.62 -27.76
C MET A 75 0.26 7.95 -28.61
N TYR A 76 -0.95 7.83 -28.05
CA TYR A 76 -2.19 8.16 -28.77
C TYR A 76 -2.36 9.66 -29.01
N TYR A 77 -1.95 10.51 -28.06
CA TYR A 77 -1.92 11.96 -28.26
C TYR A 77 -0.84 12.39 -29.26
N ALA A 78 0.34 11.75 -29.25
CA ALA A 78 1.42 12.03 -30.19
C ALA A 78 1.11 11.52 -31.61
N ALA A 79 0.42 10.39 -31.72
CA ALA A 79 -0.04 9.83 -33.00
C ALA A 79 -1.16 10.65 -33.65
N LYS A 80 -1.66 11.69 -32.98
CA LYS A 80 -2.58 12.69 -33.56
C LYS A 80 -1.87 13.43 -34.70
N SER A 81 -1.93 12.85 -35.90
CA SER A 81 -1.12 13.25 -37.05
C SER A 81 -1.68 14.43 -37.85
N SER A 82 -2.91 14.87 -37.58
CA SER A 82 -3.59 15.90 -38.37
C SER A 82 -4.03 17.10 -37.53
N THR A 83 -3.73 18.30 -38.02
CA THR A 83 -4.30 19.57 -37.54
C THR A 83 -5.78 19.73 -37.91
N SER A 84 -6.30 18.93 -38.84
CA SER A 84 -7.71 18.91 -39.24
C SER A 84 -8.23 17.47 -39.41
N MET A 85 -9.03 17.02 -38.46
CA MET A 85 -9.80 15.78 -38.59
C MET A 85 -11.19 16.08 -39.11
N SER A 86 -11.75 15.19 -39.95
CA SER A 86 -13.18 15.19 -40.21
C SER A 86 -13.96 14.96 -38.91
N GLU A 87 -15.26 15.25 -38.93
CA GLU A 87 -16.11 15.06 -37.75
C GLU A 87 -16.06 13.61 -37.25
N LEU A 88 -16.23 12.64 -38.15
CA LEU A 88 -16.26 11.22 -37.79
C LEU A 88 -14.93 10.76 -37.19
N GLU A 89 -13.81 11.20 -37.77
CA GLU A 89 -12.47 10.89 -37.25
C GLU A 89 -12.25 11.50 -35.87
N PHE A 90 -12.64 12.77 -35.66
CA PHE A 90 -12.47 13.44 -34.38
C PHE A 90 -13.34 12.81 -33.30
N ARG A 91 -14.61 12.48 -33.63
CA ARG A 91 -15.52 11.79 -32.70
C ARG A 91 -15.01 10.40 -32.32
N SER A 92 -14.52 9.64 -33.30
CA SER A 92 -13.93 8.31 -33.07
C SER A 92 -12.68 8.39 -32.18
N TRP A 93 -11.77 9.32 -32.50
CA TRP A 93 -10.57 9.56 -31.71
C TRP A 93 -10.90 9.97 -30.28
N LEU A 94 -11.86 10.88 -30.07
CA LEU A 94 -12.33 11.26 -28.73
C LEU A 94 -12.92 10.07 -27.96
N GLY A 95 -13.59 9.14 -28.63
CA GLY A 95 -14.06 7.89 -28.02
C GLY A 95 -12.91 7.05 -27.47
N THR A 96 -11.86 6.85 -28.26
CA THR A 96 -10.67 6.10 -27.85
C THR A 96 -9.93 6.80 -26.71
N ILE A 97 -9.69 8.11 -26.82
CA ILE A 97 -9.01 8.87 -25.77
C ILE A 97 -9.82 8.83 -24.47
N ARG A 98 -11.16 8.92 -24.53
CA ARG A 98 -11.99 8.81 -23.33
C ARG A 98 -11.73 7.51 -22.58
N ALA A 99 -11.76 6.38 -23.27
CA ALA A 99 -11.51 5.07 -22.65
C ALA A 99 -10.10 4.99 -22.03
N LEU A 100 -9.09 5.55 -22.71
CA LEU A 100 -7.72 5.62 -22.17
C LEU A 100 -7.63 6.52 -20.94
N THR A 101 -8.35 7.65 -20.93
CA THR A 101 -8.44 8.55 -19.76
C THR A 101 -9.14 7.85 -18.59
N GLU A 102 -10.24 7.13 -18.81
CA GLU A 102 -10.92 6.35 -17.76
C GLU A 102 -9.98 5.30 -17.14
N GLU A 103 -9.24 4.57 -17.98
CA GLU A 103 -8.25 3.59 -17.54
C GLU A 103 -7.07 4.24 -16.80
N PHE A 104 -6.58 5.39 -17.26
CA PHE A 104 -5.54 6.17 -16.59
C PHE A 104 -5.97 6.59 -15.19
N VAL A 105 -7.16 7.20 -15.07
CA VAL A 105 -7.72 7.65 -13.79
C VAL A 105 -7.88 6.48 -12.82
N ALA A 106 -8.37 5.32 -13.31
CA ALA A 106 -8.50 4.13 -12.48
C ALA A 106 -7.16 3.61 -11.97
N ARG A 107 -6.12 3.57 -12.82
CA ARG A 107 -4.78 3.09 -12.43
C ARG A 107 -4.11 4.02 -11.43
N GLU A 108 -4.22 5.34 -11.62
CA GLU A 108 -3.71 6.34 -10.67
C GLU A 108 -4.39 6.21 -9.30
N ASN A 109 -5.73 6.09 -9.27
CA ASN A 109 -6.46 5.90 -8.03
C ASN A 109 -6.08 4.59 -7.31
N ASN A 110 -5.89 3.49 -8.06
CA ASN A 110 -5.41 2.24 -7.48
C ASN A 110 -4.00 2.36 -6.89
N ALA A 111 -3.10 3.11 -7.54
CA ALA A 111 -1.76 3.38 -7.03
C ALA A 111 -1.80 4.24 -5.75
N ILE A 112 -2.70 5.22 -5.69
CA ILE A 112 -2.94 6.02 -4.48
C ILE A 112 -3.45 5.15 -3.34
N GLU A 113 -4.42 4.28 -3.59
CA GLU A 113 -4.98 3.39 -2.56
C GLU A 113 -3.93 2.41 -2.03
N ALA A 114 -3.15 1.76 -2.92
CA ALA A 114 -2.04 0.90 -2.53
C ALA A 114 -0.94 1.66 -1.78
N GLY A 115 -0.62 2.88 -2.24
CA GLY A 115 0.33 3.77 -1.58
C GLY A 115 -0.10 4.12 -0.16
N ARG A 116 -1.39 4.41 0.06
CA ARG A 116 -1.93 4.68 1.41
C ARG A 116 -1.86 3.46 2.32
N ALA A 117 -2.13 2.27 1.79
CA ALA A 117 -2.01 1.02 2.55
C ALA A 117 -0.56 0.79 2.98
N TYR A 118 0.40 0.94 2.06
CA TYR A 118 1.83 0.85 2.35
C TYR A 118 2.29 1.93 3.35
N MET A 119 1.88 3.18 3.13
CA MET A 119 2.21 4.32 3.98
C MET A 119 1.77 4.12 5.43
N SER A 120 0.62 3.46 5.66
CA SER A 120 0.10 3.16 7.01
C SER A 120 1.00 2.24 7.85
N LEU A 121 1.93 1.52 7.20
CA LEU A 121 2.89 0.62 7.83
C LEU A 121 4.27 1.27 8.02
N LEU A 122 4.47 2.49 7.52
CA LEU A 122 5.73 3.22 7.60
C LEU A 122 5.78 4.13 8.83
N PRO A 123 6.98 4.38 9.40
CA PRO A 123 7.15 5.44 10.39
C PRO A 123 6.80 6.81 9.77
N PRO A 124 5.99 7.66 10.43
CA PRO A 124 5.56 8.95 9.89
C PRO A 124 6.70 9.90 9.50
N ASP A 125 7.80 9.85 10.25
CA ASP A 125 8.97 10.72 10.04
C ASP A 125 10.00 10.11 9.08
N SER A 126 9.66 9.00 8.41
CA SER A 126 10.57 8.33 7.47
C SER A 126 10.57 9.03 6.10
N ALA A 127 11.73 9.05 5.44
CA ALA A 127 11.84 9.57 4.08
C ALA A 127 10.94 8.82 3.08
N GLU A 128 10.70 7.53 3.34
CA GLU A 128 9.82 6.71 2.51
C GLU A 128 8.35 7.11 2.66
N HIS A 129 7.89 7.42 3.88
CA HIS A 129 6.54 7.94 4.12
C HIS A 129 6.30 9.25 3.34
N GLU A 130 7.24 10.20 3.45
CA GLU A 130 7.19 11.46 2.71
C GLU A 130 7.21 11.23 1.18
N ARG A 131 8.04 10.31 0.69
CA ARG A 131 8.08 9.95 -0.74
C ARG A 131 6.73 9.42 -1.23
N VAL A 132 6.08 8.54 -0.47
CA VAL A 132 4.75 8.00 -0.84
C VAL A 132 3.69 9.10 -0.83
N LEU A 133 3.72 10.00 0.15
CA LEU A 133 2.82 11.15 0.22
C LEU A 133 2.98 12.09 -0.99
N GLN A 134 4.22 12.37 -1.41
CA GLN A 134 4.50 13.19 -2.59
C GLN A 134 4.01 12.52 -3.88
N ASN A 135 4.20 11.20 -4.02
CA ASN A 135 3.68 10.46 -5.16
C ASN A 135 2.16 10.52 -5.24
N GLU A 136 1.44 10.40 -4.11
CA GLU A 136 -0.02 10.57 -4.11
C GLU A 136 -0.42 11.95 -4.66
N ALA A 137 0.28 13.02 -4.24
CA ALA A 137 0.01 14.36 -4.74
C ALA A 137 0.26 14.48 -6.26
N THR A 138 1.34 13.87 -6.76
CA THR A 138 1.64 13.79 -8.20
C THR A 138 0.55 13.05 -8.97
N CYS A 139 0.16 11.86 -8.53
CA CYS A 139 -0.90 11.06 -9.16
C CYS A 139 -2.22 11.85 -9.27
N ARG A 140 -2.60 12.59 -8.21
CA ARG A 140 -3.81 13.44 -8.22
C ARG A 140 -3.73 14.57 -9.23
N GLU A 141 -2.57 15.21 -9.32
CA GLU A 141 -2.36 16.29 -10.29
C GLU A 141 -2.35 15.75 -11.73
N ASP A 142 -1.79 14.57 -11.96
CA ASP A 142 -1.76 13.95 -13.29
C ASP A 142 -3.15 13.51 -13.74
N VAL A 143 -3.98 12.97 -12.83
CA VAL A 143 -5.43 12.74 -13.07
C VAL A 143 -6.12 14.02 -13.51
N LYS A 144 -5.89 15.13 -12.81
CA LYS A 144 -6.49 16.41 -13.16
C LYS A 144 -6.06 16.88 -14.55
N LYS A 145 -4.76 16.84 -14.85
CA LYS A 145 -4.20 17.26 -16.15
C LYS A 145 -4.74 16.43 -17.32
N VAL A 146 -4.86 15.11 -17.16
CA VAL A 146 -5.38 14.26 -18.25
C VAL A 146 -6.86 14.54 -18.52
N ILE A 147 -7.65 14.76 -17.46
CA ILE A 147 -9.07 15.14 -17.57
C ILE A 147 -9.19 16.50 -18.26
N GLU A 148 -8.40 17.49 -17.85
CA GLU A 148 -8.38 18.81 -18.49
C GLU A 148 -7.97 18.73 -19.96
N THR A 149 -6.98 17.90 -20.30
CA THR A 149 -6.53 17.70 -21.68
C THR A 149 -7.62 17.07 -22.54
N TYR A 150 -8.30 16.04 -22.04
CA TYR A 150 -9.45 15.46 -22.73
C TYR A 150 -10.57 16.48 -22.92
N ASN A 151 -10.94 17.20 -21.85
CA ASN A 151 -11.99 18.21 -21.86
C ASN A 151 -11.67 19.38 -22.81
N GLY A 152 -10.40 19.77 -22.91
CA GLY A 152 -9.93 20.73 -23.91
C GLY A 152 -10.20 20.25 -25.34
N ASN A 153 -9.95 18.98 -25.64
CA ASN A 153 -10.25 18.42 -26.97
C ASN A 153 -11.76 18.29 -27.23
N VAL A 154 -12.56 17.93 -26.21
CA VAL A 154 -14.03 17.92 -26.30
C VAL A 154 -14.56 19.32 -26.60
N TYR A 155 -14.02 20.37 -25.97
CA TYR A 155 -14.39 21.75 -26.26
C TYR A 155 -14.12 22.11 -27.73
N ILE A 156 -12.96 21.73 -28.28
CA ILE A 156 -12.63 21.99 -29.69
C ILE A 156 -13.64 21.28 -30.62
N TYR A 157 -13.94 20.01 -30.36
CA TYR A 157 -14.95 19.27 -31.12
C TYR A 157 -16.32 19.95 -31.05
N ASN A 158 -16.80 20.27 -29.84
CA ASN A 158 -18.11 20.88 -29.64
C ASN A 158 -18.22 22.25 -30.33
N LYS A 159 -17.14 23.04 -30.33
CA LYS A 159 -17.10 24.32 -31.04
C LYS A 159 -17.14 24.14 -32.57
N GLN A 160 -16.46 23.13 -33.10
CA GLN A 160 -16.34 22.92 -34.54
C GLN A 160 -17.53 22.16 -35.15
N TYR A 161 -18.05 21.17 -34.43
CA TYR A 161 -19.02 20.20 -34.93
C TYR A 161 -20.31 20.12 -34.10
N GLY A 162 -20.29 20.58 -32.84
CA GLY A 162 -21.37 20.37 -31.88
C GLY A 162 -22.74 20.91 -32.31
N THR A 163 -22.79 22.07 -32.97
CA THR A 163 -24.05 22.66 -33.47
C THR A 163 -24.73 21.80 -34.53
N LYS A 164 -23.95 21.09 -35.35
CA LYS A 164 -24.47 20.31 -36.49
C LYS A 164 -24.66 18.83 -36.17
N TYR A 165 -23.78 18.26 -35.35
CA TYR A 165 -23.70 16.81 -35.12
C TYR A 165 -23.96 16.41 -33.66
N GLY A 166 -24.21 17.38 -32.77
CA GLY A 166 -24.44 17.15 -31.35
C GLY A 166 -23.17 17.29 -30.52
N THR A 167 -23.33 17.64 -29.25
CA THR A 167 -22.22 17.86 -28.32
C THR A 167 -21.79 16.55 -27.66
N ILE A 168 -20.49 16.43 -27.39
CA ILE A 168 -19.91 15.40 -26.53
C ILE A 168 -19.82 15.95 -25.11
N SER A 169 -20.21 15.13 -24.12
CA SER A 169 -20.11 15.46 -22.71
C SER A 169 -18.66 15.50 -22.23
N TYR A 170 -18.34 16.49 -21.41
CA TYR A 170 -17.09 16.56 -20.68
C TYR A 170 -16.93 15.38 -19.72
N PHE A 171 -15.68 15.04 -19.44
CA PHE A 171 -15.30 14.12 -18.38
C PHE A 171 -15.47 14.80 -17.02
N SER A 172 -16.09 14.08 -16.09
CA SER A 172 -16.39 14.51 -14.71
C SER A 172 -15.33 14.05 -13.73
#